data_AF-A0A0E3NEK6-F1
#
_entry.id   AF-A0A0E3NEK6-F1
#
_cell.length_a   1.000
_cell.length_b   1.000
_cell.length_c   1.000
_cell.angle_alpha   90.00
_cell.angle_beta   90.00
_cell.angle_gamma   90.00
#
_symmetry.space_group_name_H-M   'P 1'
#
loop_
_entity.id
_entity.type
_entity.pdbx_description
1 polymer ?
#
loop_
_entity_poly.entity_id
_entity_poly.type
_entity_poly.pdbx_seq_one_letter_code
_entity_poly.pdbx_strand_id
1 'polypeptide(L)'
;MVNLGEDNLPENTYYYPRPEPGEKIPIQVLNFRRLFAAWSPELKRTLYFEKPPEDENLKRLREIVLLKVYDWLAGREGLIELNDAEFEQFMQVYEAFLEKLGEIQYLRRKKGRKTENLFELKESPYVIREVKKGPFSDKL
;
A
#
# COMPACT_ATOMS: atom_id res chain seq x y z
N MET A 1 5.34 -26.79 6.30
CA MET A 1 5.84 -25.40 6.34
C MET A 1 6.10 -24.97 4.91
N VAL A 2 5.18 -24.25 4.28
CA VAL A 2 5.48 -23.62 2.98
C VAL A 2 6.20 -22.33 3.31
N ASN A 3 7.52 -22.38 3.20
CA ASN A 3 8.38 -21.22 3.22
C ASN A 3 7.98 -20.38 2.01
N LEU A 4 7.51 -19.15 2.24
CA LEU A 4 7.41 -18.18 1.15
C LEU A 4 8.80 -18.11 0.53
N GLY A 5 8.87 -18.27 -0.79
CA GLY A 5 10.13 -18.24 -1.52
C GLY A 5 10.98 -17.06 -1.06
N GLU A 6 12.28 -17.32 -0.94
CA GLU A 6 13.32 -16.41 -0.44
C GLU A 6 13.50 -15.11 -1.25
N ASP A 7 12.56 -14.77 -2.15
CA ASP A 7 12.60 -13.55 -2.94
C ASP A 7 11.40 -12.64 -2.62
N ASN A 8 11.65 -11.65 -1.75
CA ASN A 8 11.02 -10.31 -1.65
C ASN A 8 10.33 -9.89 -0.35
N LEU A 9 10.49 -10.60 0.77
CA LEU A 9 9.93 -10.13 2.04
C LEU A 9 10.97 -10.28 3.16
N PRO A 10 11.88 -9.28 3.32
CA PRO A 10 13.03 -9.39 4.22
C PRO A 10 12.59 -9.56 5.68
N GLU A 11 13.35 -10.39 6.41
CA GLU A 11 13.15 -10.80 7.80
C GLU A 11 13.27 -9.68 8.86
N ASN A 12 13.24 -8.40 8.47
CA ASN A 12 13.32 -7.27 9.40
C ASN A 12 11.95 -6.58 9.53
N THR A 13 11.62 -6.18 10.75
CA THR A 13 10.37 -5.52 11.16
C THR A 13 9.85 -4.56 10.08
N TYR A 14 8.80 -4.95 9.37
CA TYR A 14 8.21 -4.12 8.33
C TYR A 14 7.88 -2.74 8.88
N TYR A 15 8.25 -1.71 8.13
CA TYR A 15 7.77 -0.37 8.41
C TYR A 15 6.30 -0.29 8.02
N TYR A 16 5.46 0.04 8.99
CA TYR A 16 4.06 0.37 8.75
C TYR A 16 3.92 1.88 8.96
N PRO A 17 3.68 2.66 7.89
CA PRO A 17 3.41 4.08 8.04
C PRO A 17 2.23 4.29 8.99
N ARG A 18 2.42 5.16 9.98
CA ARG A 18 1.39 5.48 10.98
C ARG A 18 1.29 7.00 11.12
N PRO A 19 0.73 7.70 10.12
CA PRO A 19 0.46 9.14 10.22
C PRO A 19 -0.30 9.44 11.50
N GLU A 20 0.05 10.55 12.14
CA GLU A 20 -0.70 11.09 13.27
C GLU A 20 -2.09 11.55 12.82
N PRO A 21 -3.07 11.69 13.73
CA PRO A 21 -4.41 12.12 13.37
C PRO A 21 -4.40 13.48 12.62
N GLY A 22 -4.85 13.47 11.37
CA GLY A 22 -4.87 14.65 10.51
C GLY A 22 -3.59 14.87 9.70
N GLU A 23 -2.54 14.10 9.96
CA GLU A 23 -1.33 14.07 9.13
C GLU A 23 -1.62 13.32 7.82
N LYS A 24 -1.09 13.88 6.73
CA LYS A 24 -1.13 13.29 5.40
C LYS A 24 0.28 13.04 4.94
N ILE A 25 0.58 11.81 4.58
CA ILE A 25 1.88 11.44 4.03
C ILE A 25 1.75 11.21 2.53
N PRO A 26 2.55 11.87 1.69
CA PRO A 26 2.66 11.49 0.29
C PRO A 26 3.20 10.07 0.17
N ILE A 27 2.55 9.25 -0.66
CA ILE A 27 3.00 7.89 -0.94
C ILE A 27 3.13 7.64 -2.43
N GLN A 28 4.08 6.78 -2.79
CA GLN A 28 4.12 6.15 -4.10
C GLN A 28 3.69 4.69 -3.97
N VAL A 29 2.74 4.26 -4.80
CA VAL A 29 2.30 2.87 -4.87
C VAL A 29 3.37 2.04 -5.58
N LEU A 30 3.85 0.98 -4.93
CA LEU A 30 4.86 0.06 -5.49
C LEU A 30 4.25 -1.26 -5.95
N ASN A 31 3.35 -1.83 -5.14
CA ASN A 31 2.64 -3.07 -5.45
C ASN A 31 1.43 -3.23 -4.51
N PHE A 32 0.45 -4.07 -4.86
CA PHE A 32 -0.55 -4.57 -3.93
C PHE A 32 -0.90 -6.02 -4.24
N ARG A 33 -1.20 -6.81 -3.19
CA ARG A 33 -1.54 -8.23 -3.33
C ARG A 33 -2.64 -8.62 -2.35
N ARG A 34 -3.59 -9.45 -2.79
CA ARG A 34 -4.56 -10.12 -1.92
C ARG A 34 -3.88 -11.29 -1.21
N LEU A 35 -3.99 -11.34 0.12
CA LEU A 35 -3.33 -12.33 0.98
C LEU A 35 -4.23 -12.67 2.17
N PHE A 36 -3.95 -13.78 2.82
CA PHE A 36 -4.46 -14.11 4.14
C PHE A 36 -3.48 -13.65 5.20
N ALA A 37 -3.95 -12.85 6.16
CA ALA A 37 -3.18 -12.43 7.32
C ALA A 37 -3.67 -13.17 8.58
N ALA A 38 -2.76 -13.71 9.36
CA ALA A 38 -3.08 -14.34 10.64
C ALA A 38 -2.04 -14.02 11.71
N TRP A 39 -2.46 -13.86 12.96
CA TRP A 39 -1.59 -13.62 14.09
C TRP A 39 -1.03 -14.95 14.62
N SER A 40 0.30 -15.08 14.65
CA SER A 40 0.98 -16.18 15.34
C SER A 40 1.20 -15.80 16.81
N PRO A 41 0.55 -16.48 17.78
CA PRO A 41 0.80 -16.25 19.20
C PRO A 41 2.23 -16.60 19.61
N GLU A 42 2.82 -17.61 18.97
CA GLU A 42 4.18 -18.08 19.20
C GLU A 42 5.22 -17.03 18.78
N LEU A 43 5.14 -16.56 17.54
CA LEU A 43 6.08 -15.58 16.98
C LEU A 43 5.74 -14.13 17.35
N LYS A 44 4.60 -13.90 18.00
CA LYS A 44 4.06 -12.58 18.37
C LYS A 44 4.06 -11.59 17.19
N ARG A 45 3.69 -12.06 16.00
CA ARG A 45 3.61 -11.26 14.78
C ARG A 45 2.49 -11.74 13.85
N THR A 46 2.07 -10.85 12.96
CA THR A 46 1.21 -11.22 11.83
C THR A 46 2.06 -11.95 10.77
N LEU A 47 1.53 -13.06 10.26
CA LEU A 47 2.05 -13.81 9.13
C LEU A 47 1.10 -13.63 7.95
N TYR A 48 1.66 -13.67 6.74
CA TYR A 48 0.92 -13.51 5.49
C TYR A 48 1.04 -14.78 4.64
N PHE A 49 -0.06 -15.16 3.99
CA PHE A 49 -0.16 -16.40 3.21
C PHE A 49 -0.91 -16.14 1.92
N GLU A 50 -0.50 -16.78 0.82
CA GLU A 50 -1.22 -16.70 -0.46
C GLU A 50 -2.51 -17.54 -0.47
N LYS A 51 -2.56 -18.56 0.38
CA LYS A 51 -3.71 -19.46 0.57
C LYS A 51 -4.09 -19.49 2.05
N PRO A 52 -5.34 -19.83 2.39
CA PRO A 52 -5.73 -20.00 3.79
C PRO A 52 -4.82 -21.03 4.47
N PRO A 53 -4.16 -20.68 5.60
CA PRO A 53 -3.35 -21.63 6.33
C PRO A 53 -4.24 -22.63 7.07
N GLU A 54 -3.81 -23.90 7.15
CA GLU A 54 -4.50 -24.98 7.86
C GLU A 54 -4.14 -25.05 9.36
N ASP A 55 -3.25 -24.19 9.85
CA ASP A 55 -2.79 -24.19 11.24
C ASP A 55 -3.82 -23.57 12.19
N GLU A 56 -4.42 -24.42 13.03
CA GLU A 56 -5.43 -24.04 14.03
C GLU A 56 -4.89 -23.11 15.14
N ASN A 57 -3.56 -23.03 15.32
CA ASN A 57 -2.97 -22.16 16.34
C ASN A 57 -2.91 -20.68 15.92
N LEU A 58 -3.07 -20.41 14.61
CA LEU A 58 -3.12 -19.06 14.08
C LEU A 58 -4.44 -18.39 14.45
N LYS A 59 -4.37 -17.15 14.92
CA LYS A 59 -5.53 -16.38 15.37
C LYS A 59 -5.87 -15.28 14.37
N ARG A 60 -7.16 -14.88 14.34
CA ARG A 60 -7.64 -13.72 13.57
C ARG A 60 -7.29 -13.83 12.08
N LEU A 61 -7.50 -15.01 11.51
CA LEU A 61 -7.39 -15.22 10.07
C LEU A 61 -8.36 -14.29 9.35
N ARG A 62 -7.83 -13.52 8.40
CA ARG A 62 -8.59 -12.57 7.59
C ARG A 62 -7.96 -12.47 6.20
N GLU A 63 -8.78 -12.32 5.18
CA GLU A 63 -8.31 -11.85 3.87
C GLU A 63 -8.04 -10.34 3.96
N ILE A 64 -6.95 -9.90 3.35
CA ILE A 64 -6.55 -8.49 3.27
C ILE A 64 -5.98 -8.20 1.89
N VAL A 65 -5.88 -6.91 1.56
CA VAL A 65 -4.93 -6.43 0.57
C VAL A 65 -3.73 -5.84 1.28
N LEU A 66 -2.54 -6.34 0.95
CA LEU A 66 -1.28 -5.77 1.42
C LEU A 66 -0.77 -4.80 0.36
N LEU A 67 -0.82 -3.51 0.67
CA LEU A 67 -0.33 -2.43 -0.17
C LEU A 67 1.12 -2.11 0.20
N LYS A 68 2.04 -2.25 -0.76
CA LYS A 68 3.44 -1.84 -0.65
C LYS A 68 3.59 -0.43 -1.21
N VAL A 69 4.15 0.46 -0.41
CA VAL A 69 4.30 1.88 -0.74
C VAL A 69 5.72 2.36 -0.46
N TYR A 70 6.12 3.46 -1.10
CA TYR A 70 7.23 4.29 -0.65
C TYR A 70 6.65 5.50 0.11
N ASP A 71 7.06 5.67 1.36
CA ASP A 71 6.71 6.83 2.18
C ASP A 71 7.72 7.94 1.93
N TRP A 72 7.27 9.04 1.32
CA TRP A 72 8.14 10.14 0.95
C TRP A 72 8.65 10.95 2.16
N LEU A 73 7.93 10.96 3.28
CA LEU A 73 8.39 11.68 4.48
C LEU A 73 9.40 10.85 5.26
N ALA A 74 9.19 9.54 5.35
CA ALA A 74 10.12 8.64 6.03
C ALA A 74 11.30 8.19 5.14
N GLY A 75 11.23 8.41 3.83
CA GLY A 75 12.28 8.05 2.86
C GLY A 75 12.53 6.55 2.76
N ARG A 76 11.49 5.72 2.91
CA ARG A 76 11.61 4.25 2.90
C ARG A 76 10.33 3.55 2.46
N GLU A 77 10.47 2.28 2.05
CA GLU A 77 9.33 1.43 1.76
C GLU A 77 8.55 1.05 3.03
N GLY A 78 7.24 0.94 2.90
CA GLY A 78 6.34 0.52 3.96
C GLY A 78 5.18 -0.33 3.46
N LEU A 79 4.48 -0.94 4.41
CA LEU A 79 3.30 -1.77 4.17
C LEU A 79 2.06 -1.16 4.82
N ILE A 80 0.92 -1.24 4.12
CA ILE A 80 -0.38 -0.85 4.63
C ILE A 80 -1.33 -2.05 4.42
N GLU A 81 -1.93 -2.55 5.49
CA GLU A 81 -2.98 -3.57 5.41
C GLU A 81 -4.33 -2.89 5.18
N LEU A 82 -5.02 -3.29 4.12
CA LEU A 82 -6.35 -2.80 3.77
C LEU A 82 -7.37 -3.94 3.86
N ASN A 83 -8.54 -3.62 4.40
CA ASN A 83 -9.73 -4.46 4.19
C ASN A 83 -10.38 -4.15 2.82
N ASP A 84 -11.40 -4.92 2.42
CA ASP A 84 -12.04 -4.75 1.11
C ASP A 84 -12.58 -3.34 0.86
N ALA A 85 -13.23 -2.72 1.87
CA ALA A 85 -13.80 -1.38 1.72
C ALA A 85 -12.71 -0.29 1.62
N GLU A 86 -11.61 -0.45 2.38
CA GLU A 86 -10.46 0.46 2.28
C GLU A 86 -9.73 0.28 0.94
N PHE A 87 -9.64 -0.95 0.43
CA PHE A 87 -9.05 -1.22 -0.88
C PHE A 87 -9.91 -0.67 -2.02
N GLU A 88 -11.23 -0.78 -1.94
CA GLU A 88 -12.14 -0.17 -2.91
C GLU A 88 -11.97 1.36 -2.95
N GLN A 89 -11.91 2.01 -1.78
CA GLN A 89 -11.64 3.45 -1.68
C GLN A 89 -10.27 3.82 -2.26
N PHE A 90 -9.24 3.03 -1.96
CA PHE A 90 -7.90 3.19 -2.53
C PHE A 90 -7.92 3.09 -4.06
N MET A 91 -8.61 2.11 -4.63
CA MET A 91 -8.65 1.90 -6.08
C MET A 91 -9.30 3.07 -6.80
N GLN A 92 -10.37 3.66 -6.25
CA GLN A 92 -10.98 4.88 -6.82
C GLN A 92 -9.98 6.05 -6.90
N VAL A 93 -9.15 6.21 -5.87
CA VAL A 93 -8.11 7.25 -5.83
C VAL A 93 -6.96 6.92 -6.77
N TYR A 94 -6.57 5.64 -6.85
CA TYR A 94 -5.49 5.19 -7.72
C TYR A 94 -5.86 5.34 -9.20
N GLU A 95 -7.09 5.00 -9.59
CA GLU A 95 -7.60 5.22 -10.95
C GLU A 95 -7.63 6.72 -11.29
N ALA A 96 -8.16 7.55 -10.39
CA ALA A 96 -8.13 9.00 -10.56
C ALA A 96 -6.71 9.57 -10.67
N PHE A 97 -5.74 9.01 -9.92
CA PHE A 97 -4.33 9.37 -10.02
C PHE A 97 -3.75 9.03 -11.40
N LEU A 98 -4.09 7.87 -11.96
CA LEU A 98 -3.62 7.48 -13.30
C LEU A 98 -4.18 8.39 -14.40
N GLU A 99 -5.41 8.90 -14.23
CA GLU A 99 -6.06 9.80 -15.20
C GLU A 99 -5.57 11.24 -15.08
N LYS A 100 -5.55 11.78 -13.86
CA LYS A 100 -5.38 13.22 -13.61
C LYS A 100 -3.96 13.60 -13.22
N LEU A 101 -3.14 12.61 -12.85
CA LEU A 101 -1.83 12.79 -12.24
C LEU A 101 -1.90 13.59 -10.92
N GLY A 102 -0.81 13.59 -10.16
CA GLY A 102 -0.78 14.25 -8.87
C GLY A 102 0.03 13.48 -7.84
N GLU A 103 -0.45 13.52 -6.61
CA GLU A 103 0.16 12.87 -5.46
C GLU A 103 -0.94 12.15 -4.68
N ILE A 104 -0.74 10.85 -4.41
CA ILE A 104 -1.61 10.11 -3.50
C ILE A 104 -1.14 10.39 -2.07
N GLN A 105 -2.06 10.85 -1.24
CA GLN A 105 -1.83 11.15 0.16
C GLN A 105 -2.52 10.10 1.04
N TYR A 106 -1.75 9.44 1.90
CA TYR A 106 -2.25 8.50 2.89
C TYR A 106 -2.46 9.18 4.24
N LEU A 107 -3.60 8.90 4.88
CA LEU A 107 -3.89 9.34 6.23
C LEU A 107 -4.66 8.26 7.01
N ARG A 108 -4.72 8.44 8.32
CA ARG A 108 -5.47 7.56 9.22
C ARG A 108 -6.59 8.33 9.90
N ARG A 109 -7.81 7.83 9.81
CA ARG A 109 -8.98 8.44 10.47
C ARG A 109 -9.48 7.55 11.58
N LYS A 110 -9.63 8.11 12.78
CA LYS A 110 -10.28 7.42 13.89
C LYS A 110 -11.80 7.48 13.72
N LYS A 111 -12.47 6.33 13.71
CA LYS A 111 -13.92 6.19 13.66
C LYS A 111 -14.37 5.29 14.81
N GLY A 112 -14.82 5.94 15.89
CA GLY A 112 -15.12 5.26 17.15
C GLY A 112 -13.87 4.57 17.72
N ARG A 113 -13.93 3.25 17.87
CA ARG A 113 -12.82 2.42 18.39
C ARG A 113 -11.85 1.93 17.32
N LYS A 114 -12.19 2.08 16.03
CA LYS A 114 -11.36 1.61 14.92
C LYS A 114 -10.64 2.78 14.26
N THR A 115 -9.50 2.48 13.64
CA THR A 115 -8.81 3.39 12.74
C THR A 115 -8.99 2.86 11.33
N GLU A 116 -9.45 3.72 10.43
CA GLU A 116 -9.61 3.45 9.01
C GLU A 116 -8.41 4.06 8.26
N ASN A 117 -7.92 3.33 7.26
CA ASN A 117 -6.98 3.81 6.26
C ASN A 117 -7.74 4.62 5.20
N LEU A 118 -7.25 5.82 4.86
CA LEU A 118 -7.85 6.66 3.83
C LEU A 118 -6.78 7.19 2.89
N PHE A 119 -7.16 7.31 1.62
CA PHE A 119 -6.32 7.86 0.56
C PHE A 119 -7.01 9.04 -0.08
N GLU A 120 -6.25 10.05 -0.47
CA GLU A 120 -6.75 11.22 -1.20
C GLU A 120 -5.82 11.54 -2.37
N LEU A 121 -6.39 12.02 -3.47
CA LEU A 121 -5.59 12.54 -4.58
C LEU A 121 -5.43 14.06 -4.41
N LYS A 122 -4.18 14.50 -4.30
CA LYS A 122 -3.82 15.89 -4.53
C LYS A 122 -3.45 16.04 -5.99
N GLU A 123 -4.41 16.52 -6.79
CA GLU A 123 -4.23 16.71 -8.23
C GLU A 123 -3.08 17.68 -8.51
N SER A 124 -2.32 17.36 -9.56
CA SER A 124 -1.27 18.23 -10.05
C SER A 124 -1.88 19.35 -10.92
N PRO A 125 -1.42 20.60 -10.79
CA PRO A 125 -1.83 21.67 -11.70
C PRO A 125 -1.23 21.53 -13.11
N TYR A 126 -0.33 20.56 -13.34
CA TYR A 126 0.34 20.39 -14.61
C TYR A 126 -0.62 19.85 -15.68
N VAL A 127 -0.96 20.70 -16.65
CA VAL A 127 -1.64 20.30 -17.89
C VAL A 127 -0.71 19.39 -18.68
N ILE A 128 -1.19 18.19 -19.03
CA ILE A 128 -0.52 17.31 -20.00
C ILE A 128 -0.38 18.08 -21.31
N ARG A 129 0.81 18.59 -21.61
CA ARG A 129 1.10 19.13 -22.93
C ARG A 129 1.31 17.94 -23.86
N GLU A 130 0.48 17.82 -24.90
CA GLU A 130 0.79 16.94 -26.01
C GLU A 130 2.16 17.32 -26.58
N VAL A 131 3.16 16.48 -26.34
CA VAL A 131 4.46 16.63 -26.96
C VAL A 131 4.33 16.04 -28.36
N LYS A 132 4.22 16.90 -29.38
CA LYS A 132 4.37 16.46 -30.77
C LYS A 132 5.76 15.88 -30.95
N LYS A 133 5.88 14.67 -31.51
CA LYS A 133 7.16 14.11 -31.92
C LYS A 133 7.86 15.11 -32.84
N GLY A 134 8.91 15.77 -32.35
CA GLY A 134 9.84 16.50 -33.20
C GLY A 134 10.73 15.50 -33.94
N PRO A 135 11.26 15.84 -35.13
CA PRO A 135 12.28 15.02 -35.76
C PRO A 135 13.46 14.91 -34.79
N PHE A 136 13.78 13.68 -34.37
CA PHE A 136 15.04 13.42 -33.71
C PHE A 136 16.14 13.82 -34.71
N SER A 137 17.07 14.67 -34.26
CA SER A 137 18.24 14.98 -35.06
C SER A 137 19.11 13.73 -35.09
N ASP A 138 19.19 13.07 -36.25
CA ASP A 138 20.11 11.95 -36.56
C ASP A 138 21.58 12.39 -36.61
N LYS A 139 22.05 13.17 -35.64
CA LYS A 139 23.44 13.60 -35.52
C LYS A 139 23.96 13.36 -34.11
N LEU A 140 24.36 12.13 -33.86
CA LEU A 140 25.35 11.74 -32.86
C LEU A 140 26.39 10.84 -33.53
#